data_AF-A0A4S3J2E6-F1
#
_entry.id   AF-A0A4S3J2E6-F1
#
_cell.length_a   1.000
_cell.length_b   1.000
_cell.length_c   1.000
_cell.angle_alpha   90.00
_cell.angle_beta   90.00
_cell.angle_gamma   90.00
#
_symmetry.space_group_name_H-M   'P 1'
#
loop_
_entity.id
_entity.type
_entity.pdbx_description
1 polymer ?
#
loop_
_entity_poly.entity_id
_entity_poly.type
_entity_poly.pdbx_seq_one_letter_code
_entity_poly.pdbx_strand_id
1 'polypeptide(L)'
;MRLPDILTKFLNIYHERGHQIDFDPGDVKLEAYGAFFAGSDTTPIAITAETQNDIEESPRQEIELATVDSHLSIPHISYDETVKLHYLSDCVKEGIRMCPSIGLILPRNVPDKCCEVAEHWVTGKARIGVNPAVVHLGRSVFGEDALEYRPDRWFRPGAQDMDRYLFQSA
;
A
#
# COMPACT_ATOMS: atom_id res chain seq x y z
N MET A 1 -2.48 -5.73 -32.13
CA MET A 1 -1.05 -5.80 -31.76
C MET A 1 -0.99 -5.78 -30.25
N ARG A 2 -0.32 -6.74 -29.59
CA ARG A 2 -0.31 -6.84 -28.11
C ARG A 2 0.65 -5.78 -27.55
N LEU A 3 0.21 -5.02 -26.56
CA LEU A 3 1.09 -4.06 -25.87
C LEU A 3 2.19 -4.82 -25.11
N PRO A 4 3.41 -4.28 -25.03
CA PRO A 4 4.51 -4.92 -24.30
C PRO A 4 4.23 -4.93 -22.80
N ASP A 5 4.27 -6.12 -22.21
CA ASP A 5 4.13 -6.32 -20.77
C ASP A 5 5.47 -6.12 -20.03
N ILE A 6 5.43 -6.24 -18.69
CA ILE A 6 6.60 -6.06 -17.82
C ILE A 6 7.72 -7.05 -18.18
N LEU A 7 7.40 -8.31 -18.44
CA LEU A 7 8.40 -9.31 -18.83
C LEU A 7 9.08 -8.95 -20.16
N THR A 8 8.28 -8.49 -21.13
CA THR A 8 8.80 -8.00 -22.42
C THR A 8 9.79 -6.85 -22.19
N LYS A 9 9.49 -5.92 -21.26
CA LYS A 9 10.40 -4.82 -20.92
C LYS A 9 11.71 -5.32 -20.31
N PHE A 10 11.67 -6.27 -19.38
CA PHE A 10 12.89 -6.84 -18.79
C PHE A 10 13.74 -7.59 -19.81
N LEU A 11 13.11 -8.35 -20.71
CA LEU A 11 13.81 -9.03 -21.81
C LEU A 11 14.47 -8.03 -22.77
N ASN A 12 13.81 -6.92 -23.09
CA ASN A 12 14.41 -5.87 -23.91
C ASN A 12 15.62 -5.24 -23.22
N ILE A 13 15.54 -4.95 -21.91
CA ILE A 13 16.68 -4.44 -21.13
C ILE A 13 17.86 -5.41 -21.21
N TYR A 14 17.60 -6.69 -20.96
CA TYR A 14 18.61 -7.75 -21.04
C TYR A 14 19.27 -7.79 -22.43
N HIS A 15 18.48 -7.81 -23.51
CA HIS A 15 19.00 -7.93 -24.88
C HIS A 15 19.72 -6.68 -25.39
N GLU A 16 19.22 -5.49 -25.05
CA GLU A 16 19.76 -4.23 -25.59
C GLU A 16 20.94 -3.69 -24.76
N ARG A 17 20.87 -3.82 -23.43
CA ARG A 17 21.82 -3.15 -22.51
C ARG A 17 22.33 -4.05 -21.38
N GLY A 18 21.91 -5.31 -21.28
CA GLY A 18 22.20 -6.17 -20.12
C GLY A 18 23.67 -6.19 -19.72
N HIS A 19 24.58 -6.37 -20.68
CA HIS A 19 26.03 -6.38 -20.41
C HIS A 19 26.57 -5.03 -19.91
N GLN A 20 25.96 -3.90 -20.28
CA GLN A 20 26.43 -2.56 -19.87
C GLN A 20 26.07 -2.26 -18.40
N ILE A 21 25.01 -2.89 -17.89
CA ILE A 21 24.45 -2.62 -16.56
C ILE A 21 24.54 -3.83 -15.62
N ASP A 22 25.28 -4.88 -16.00
CA ASP A 22 25.39 -6.13 -15.25
C ASP A 22 24.01 -6.75 -14.93
N PHE A 23 23.15 -6.81 -15.95
CA PHE A 23 21.79 -7.36 -15.84
C PHE A 23 21.68 -8.64 -16.65
N ASP A 24 21.54 -9.76 -15.96
CA ASP A 24 21.61 -11.11 -16.49
C ASP A 24 20.24 -11.80 -16.57
N PRO A 25 20.14 -13.01 -17.15
CA PRO A 25 18.87 -13.74 -17.21
C PRO A 25 18.30 -14.14 -15.84
N GLY A 26 19.14 -14.24 -14.82
CA GLY A 26 18.77 -14.43 -13.43
C GLY A 26 18.07 -13.19 -12.85
N ASP A 27 18.56 -11.99 -13.17
CA ASP A 27 17.92 -10.74 -12.78
C ASP A 27 16.54 -10.58 -13.42
N VAL A 28 16.39 -10.94 -14.70
CA VAL A 28 15.07 -10.97 -15.37
C VAL A 28 14.08 -11.85 -14.59
N LYS A 29 14.53 -13.03 -14.15
CA LYS A 29 13.70 -13.94 -13.36
C LYS A 29 13.38 -13.37 -11.99
N LEU A 30 14.37 -12.77 -11.33
CA LEU A 30 14.23 -12.18 -10.00
C LEU A 30 13.22 -11.03 -10.02
N GLU A 31 13.33 -10.13 -10.98
CA GLU A 31 12.42 -8.97 -11.13
C GLU A 31 11.00 -9.41 -11.49
N ALA A 32 10.85 -10.36 -12.41
CA ALA A 32 9.54 -10.92 -12.77
C ALA A 32 8.88 -11.63 -11.58
N TYR A 33 9.66 -12.40 -10.82
CA TYR A 33 9.19 -13.06 -9.60
C TYR A 33 8.84 -12.05 -8.51
N GLY A 34 9.65 -10.99 -8.34
CA GLY A 34 9.41 -9.94 -7.37
C GLY A 34 8.07 -9.22 -7.61
N ALA A 35 7.78 -8.84 -8.85
CA ALA A 35 6.50 -8.23 -9.22
C ALA A 35 5.30 -9.16 -8.96
N PHE A 36 5.45 -10.45 -9.27
CA PHE A 36 4.42 -11.46 -9.00
C PHE A 36 4.17 -11.64 -7.50
N PHE A 37 5.25 -11.83 -6.73
CA PHE A 37 5.20 -12.05 -5.29
C PHE A 37 4.62 -10.84 -4.54
N ALA A 38 5.00 -9.62 -4.94
CA ALA A 38 4.50 -8.41 -4.31
C ALA A 38 2.99 -8.25 -4.44
N GLY A 39 2.42 -8.56 -5.62
CA GLY A 39 0.99 -8.38 -5.90
C GLY A 39 0.09 -9.57 -5.57
N SER A 40 0.63 -10.79 -5.44
CA SER A 40 -0.19 -12.00 -5.28
C SER A 40 -0.95 -12.04 -3.97
N ASP A 41 -0.32 -11.61 -2.88
CA ASP A 41 -0.87 -11.77 -1.53
C ASP A 41 -1.34 -10.42 -0.97
N THR A 42 -0.61 -9.33 -1.23
CA THR A 42 -0.92 -8.03 -0.64
C THR A 42 -2.24 -7.45 -1.14
N THR A 43 -2.51 -7.52 -2.44
CA THR A 43 -3.74 -6.96 -3.03
C THR A 43 -4.99 -7.70 -2.56
N PRO A 44 -5.05 -9.06 -2.59
CA PRO A 44 -6.20 -9.76 -2.06
C PRO A 44 -6.44 -9.53 -0.57
N ILE A 45 -5.38 -9.40 0.24
CA ILE A 45 -5.52 -9.07 1.67
C ILE A 45 -6.14 -7.68 1.84
N ALA A 46 -5.67 -6.66 1.12
CA ALA A 46 -6.26 -5.32 1.14
C ALA A 46 -7.76 -5.35 0.78
N ILE A 47 -8.14 -6.09 -0.29
CA ILE A 47 -9.55 -6.22 -0.70
C ILE A 47 -10.37 -6.95 0.38
N THR A 48 -9.80 -7.98 1.00
CA THR A 48 -10.50 -8.77 2.03
C THR A 48 -10.72 -7.95 3.30
N ALA A 49 -9.77 -7.08 3.65
CA ALA A 49 -9.89 -6.17 4.78
C ALA A 49 -11.15 -5.30 4.68
N GLU A 50 -11.50 -4.85 3.47
CA GLU A 50 -12.73 -4.08 3.26
C GLU A 50 -13.98 -4.92 3.58
N THR A 51 -14.04 -6.16 3.11
CA THR A 51 -15.22 -7.01 3.31
C THR A 51 -15.44 -7.46 4.77
N GLN A 52 -14.40 -7.42 5.60
CA GLN A 52 -14.47 -7.90 6.99
C GLN A 52 -14.96 -6.83 7.98
N ASN A 53 -14.89 -5.54 7.61
CA ASN A 53 -15.13 -4.43 8.54
C ASN A 53 -16.57 -3.87 8.52
N ASP A 54 -17.54 -4.67 8.08
CA ASP A 54 -18.99 -4.36 8.06
C ASP A 54 -19.30 -2.95 7.52
N ILE A 55 -18.69 -2.64 6.37
CA ILE A 55 -18.71 -1.32 5.73
C ILE A 55 -19.97 -1.14 4.86
N GLU A 56 -21.03 -1.94 5.03
CA GLU A 56 -22.00 -2.09 3.94
C GLU A 56 -22.92 -0.89 3.70
N GLU A 57 -23.26 -0.08 4.70
CA GLU A 57 -24.29 0.95 4.51
C GLU A 57 -23.74 2.28 3.95
N SER A 58 -22.64 2.82 4.50
CA SER A 58 -22.20 4.18 4.18
C SER A 58 -21.50 4.36 2.80
N PRO A 59 -20.46 3.59 2.40
CA PRO A 59 -19.87 3.72 1.07
C PRO A 59 -20.83 3.29 -0.04
N ARG A 60 -21.76 2.36 0.26
CA ARG A 60 -22.81 1.98 -0.69
C ARG A 60 -23.72 3.16 -1.01
N GLN A 61 -24.12 3.93 0.00
CA GLN A 61 -24.90 5.16 -0.20
C GLN A 61 -24.13 6.18 -1.06
N GLU A 62 -22.83 6.37 -0.81
CA GLU A 62 -21.99 7.25 -1.64
C GLU A 62 -21.95 6.80 -3.11
N ILE A 63 -21.76 5.50 -3.34
CA ILE A 63 -21.75 4.92 -4.70
C ILE A 63 -23.12 5.06 -5.38
N GLU A 64 -24.21 4.77 -4.66
CA GLU A 64 -25.57 4.89 -5.19
C GLU A 64 -25.90 6.34 -5.57
N LEU A 65 -25.56 7.31 -4.72
CA LEU A 65 -25.74 8.74 -5.01
C LEU A 65 -24.91 9.18 -6.22
N ALA A 66 -23.62 8.82 -6.27
CA ALA A 66 -22.76 9.14 -7.41
C ALA A 66 -23.24 8.49 -8.72
N THR A 67 -23.91 7.33 -8.63
CA THR A 67 -24.54 6.67 -9.78
C THR A 67 -25.78 7.45 -10.25
N VAL A 68 -26.67 7.84 -9.34
CA VAL A 68 -27.89 8.61 -9.65
C VAL A 68 -27.55 9.97 -10.25
N ASP A 69 -26.51 10.63 -9.72
CA ASP A 69 -26.04 11.93 -10.18
C ASP A 69 -25.22 11.85 -11.50
N SER A 70 -25.09 10.66 -12.09
CA SER A 70 -24.32 10.43 -13.32
C SER A 70 -22.84 10.82 -13.20
N HIS A 71 -22.26 10.73 -12.00
CA HIS A 71 -20.83 10.90 -11.76
C HIS A 71 -20.01 9.63 -12.05
N LEU A 72 -20.67 8.48 -12.20
CA LEU A 72 -20.05 7.19 -12.50
C LEU A 72 -20.49 6.66 -13.88
N SER A 73 -19.52 6.32 -14.71
CA SER A 73 -19.77 5.70 -16.03
C SER A 73 -20.27 4.25 -15.91
N ILE A 74 -21.30 3.92 -16.68
CA ILE A 74 -21.88 2.57 -16.77
C ILE A 74 -21.71 2.05 -18.21
N PRO A 75 -21.25 0.79 -18.43
CA PRO A 75 -20.98 -0.27 -17.45
C PRO A 75 -19.55 -0.28 -16.91
N HIS A 76 -18.67 0.62 -17.36
CA HIS A 76 -17.26 0.63 -17.00
C HIS A 76 -16.92 1.90 -16.22
N ILE A 77 -16.71 1.73 -14.92
CA ILE A 77 -16.25 2.80 -14.03
C ILE A 77 -14.74 2.94 -14.19
N SER A 78 -14.27 4.17 -14.38
CA SER A 78 -12.85 4.51 -14.48
C SER A 78 -12.23 4.79 -13.11
N TYR A 79 -10.91 4.65 -13.02
CA TYR A 79 -10.17 5.01 -11.81
C TYR A 79 -10.41 6.47 -11.39
N ASP A 80 -10.38 7.40 -12.36
CA ASP A 80 -10.56 8.84 -12.12
C ASP A 80 -11.95 9.20 -11.54
N GLU A 81 -12.95 8.34 -11.75
CA GLU A 81 -14.27 8.47 -11.13
C GLU A 81 -14.24 7.93 -9.69
N THR A 82 -13.63 6.76 -9.47
CA THR A 82 -13.56 6.14 -8.14
C THR A 82 -12.79 6.97 -7.12
N VAL A 83 -11.73 7.67 -7.51
CA VAL A 83 -10.95 8.53 -6.59
C VAL A 83 -11.73 9.75 -6.07
N LYS A 84 -12.89 10.06 -6.67
CA LYS A 84 -13.79 11.12 -6.22
C LYS A 84 -14.79 10.65 -5.16
N LEU A 85 -14.88 9.33 -4.94
CA LEU A 85 -15.66 8.72 -3.86
C LEU A 85 -14.81 8.78 -2.59
N HIS A 86 -14.88 9.92 -1.90
CA HIS A 86 -14.00 10.22 -0.77
C HIS A 86 -14.24 9.28 0.39
N TYR A 87 -15.50 8.96 0.69
CA TYR A 87 -15.81 8.05 1.80
C TYR A 87 -15.34 6.63 1.51
N LEU A 88 -15.52 6.15 0.28
CA LEU A 88 -14.96 4.88 -0.17
C LEU A 88 -13.44 4.86 -0.05
N SER A 89 -12.75 5.94 -0.46
CA SER A 89 -11.29 6.05 -0.29
C SER A 89 -10.87 6.01 1.19
N ASP A 90 -11.64 6.65 2.07
CA ASP A 90 -11.38 6.66 3.51
C ASP A 90 -11.62 5.28 4.14
N CYS A 91 -12.63 4.53 3.65
CA CYS A 91 -12.85 3.14 4.03
C CYS A 91 -11.64 2.28 3.66
N VAL A 92 -11.15 2.39 2.42
CA VAL A 92 -9.96 1.66 1.95
C VAL A 92 -8.72 1.96 2.80
N LYS A 93 -8.50 3.23 3.14
CA LYS A 93 -7.40 3.62 4.04
C LYS A 93 -7.54 3.00 5.42
N GLU A 94 -8.74 3.03 6.00
CA GLU A 94 -9.01 2.49 7.33
C GLU A 94 -8.94 0.96 7.35
N GLY A 95 -9.41 0.28 6.31
CA GLY A 95 -9.35 -1.17 6.19
C GLY A 95 -7.92 -1.68 6.15
N ILE A 96 -7.07 -1.06 5.33
CA ILE A 96 -5.64 -1.39 5.28
C ILE A 96 -4.92 -1.03 6.59
N ARG A 97 -5.33 0.04 7.29
CA ARG A 97 -4.79 0.37 8.62
C ARG A 97 -5.10 -0.73 9.64
N MET A 98 -6.34 -1.21 9.65
CA MET A 98 -6.79 -2.25 10.57
C MET A 98 -6.24 -3.65 10.21
N CYS A 99 -6.03 -3.90 8.92
CA CYS A 99 -5.46 -5.14 8.40
C CYS A 99 -4.30 -4.83 7.42
N PRO A 100 -3.09 -4.57 7.94
CA PRO A 100 -1.95 -4.26 7.09
C PRO A 100 -1.64 -5.45 6.17
N SER A 101 -1.67 -5.22 4.86
CA SER A 101 -1.45 -6.27 3.85
C SER A 101 -0.04 -6.87 3.88
N ILE A 102 0.89 -6.16 4.51
CA ILE A 102 2.25 -6.63 4.77
C ILE A 102 2.42 -6.79 6.28
N GLY A 103 2.41 -8.03 6.74
CA GLY A 103 2.82 -8.40 8.10
C GLY A 103 4.34 -8.55 8.26
N LEU A 104 5.10 -8.49 7.15
CA LEU A 104 6.55 -8.60 7.16
C LEU A 104 7.19 -7.27 7.54
N ILE A 105 8.18 -7.33 8.43
CA ILE A 105 9.10 -6.22 8.61
C ILE A 105 10.04 -6.21 7.40
N LEU A 106 10.14 -5.09 6.70
CA LEU A 106 11.12 -4.87 5.63
C LEU A 106 12.39 -4.27 6.24
N PRO A 107 13.38 -5.08 6.67
CA PRO A 107 14.50 -4.57 7.45
C PRO A 107 15.42 -3.71 6.60
N ARG A 108 16.00 -2.70 7.23
CA ARG A 108 17.12 -1.91 6.71
C ARG A 108 18.39 -2.32 7.45
N ASN A 109 19.49 -2.44 6.69
CA ASN A 109 20.80 -2.68 7.28
C ASN A 109 21.37 -1.34 7.72
N VAL A 110 21.80 -1.27 8.98
CA VAL A 110 22.57 -0.15 9.51
C VAL A 110 23.94 -0.17 8.85
N PRO A 111 24.51 1.00 8.47
CA PRO A 111 25.87 1.07 7.98
C PRO A 111 26.88 0.41 8.94
N ASP A 112 28.12 0.20 8.48
CA ASP A 112 29.17 -0.41 9.31
C ASP A 112 29.46 0.38 10.59
N LYS A 113 29.24 1.70 10.56
CA LYS A 113 29.37 2.57 11.72
C LYS A 113 28.04 2.65 12.46
N CYS A 114 28.11 2.70 13.79
CA CYS A 114 26.94 2.99 14.61
C CYS A 114 26.33 4.34 14.21
N CYS A 115 25.01 4.43 14.26
CA CYS A 115 24.28 5.67 14.00
C CYS A 115 23.11 5.82 14.95
N GLU A 116 22.62 7.04 15.07
CA GLU A 116 21.41 7.35 15.83
C GLU A 116 20.18 7.17 14.93
N VAL A 117 19.17 6.46 15.43
CA VAL A 117 17.87 6.28 14.76
C VAL A 117 16.77 6.51 15.80
N ALA A 118 15.91 7.49 15.55
CA ALA A 118 14.83 7.86 16.48
C ALA A 118 15.31 8.02 17.92
N GLU A 119 16.39 8.78 18.13
CA GLU A 119 17.01 9.04 19.45
C GLU A 119 17.66 7.81 20.13
N HIS A 120 17.79 6.69 19.41
CA HIS A 120 18.43 5.47 19.91
C HIS A 120 19.75 5.21 19.17
N TRP A 121 20.81 4.89 19.93
CA TRP A 121 22.09 4.50 19.35
C TRP A 121 22.04 3.05 18.86
N VAL A 122 22.17 2.85 17.56
CA VAL A 122 22.11 1.52 16.93
C VAL A 122 23.51 1.10 16.49
N THR A 123 23.86 -0.15 16.79
CA THR A 123 25.16 -0.71 16.42
C THR A 123 25.28 -0.89 14.92
N GLY A 124 26.51 -0.70 14.41
CA GLY A 124 26.80 -0.93 13.00
C GLY A 124 26.48 -2.37 12.58
N LYS A 125 26.03 -2.55 11.32
CA LYS A 125 25.60 -3.83 10.74
C LYS A 125 24.34 -4.46 11.36
N ALA A 126 23.68 -3.81 12.31
CA ALA A 126 22.40 -4.27 12.82
C ALA A 126 21.32 -4.22 11.71
N ARG A 127 20.25 -5.00 11.89
CA ARG A 127 19.03 -4.92 11.07
C ARG A 127 17.94 -4.24 11.89
N ILE A 128 17.38 -3.17 11.35
CA ILE A 128 16.28 -2.43 11.97
C ILE A 128 15.05 -2.50 11.08
N GLY A 129 13.87 -2.46 11.66
CA GLY A 129 12.65 -2.38 10.88
C GLY A 129 11.46 -1.99 11.74
N VAL A 130 10.37 -1.64 11.05
CA VAL A 130 9.14 -1.16 11.66
C VAL A 130 8.08 -2.22 11.45
N ASN A 131 7.30 -2.52 12.49
CA ASN A 131 6.12 -3.38 12.38
C ASN A 131 4.91 -2.48 12.01
N PRO A 132 4.33 -2.65 10.80
CA PRO A 132 3.19 -1.84 10.38
C PRO A 132 2.02 -1.89 11.35
N ALA A 133 1.66 -3.07 11.87
CA ALA A 133 0.53 -3.22 12.81
C ALA A 133 0.73 -2.42 14.10
N VAL A 134 1.96 -2.35 14.62
CA VAL A 134 2.27 -1.57 15.83
C VAL A 134 2.07 -0.08 15.58
N VAL A 135 2.48 0.41 14.41
CA VAL A 135 2.33 1.84 14.07
C VAL A 135 0.87 2.16 13.74
N HIS A 136 0.22 1.32 12.93
CA HIS A 136 -1.16 1.51 12.45
C HIS A 136 -2.19 1.48 13.57
N LEU A 137 -1.90 0.75 14.66
CA LEU A 137 -2.74 0.68 15.86
C LEU A 137 -2.22 1.59 17.00
N GLY A 138 -1.19 2.40 16.73
CA GLY A 138 -0.57 3.28 17.70
C GLY A 138 -1.47 4.47 18.04
N ARG A 139 -1.91 4.54 19.30
CA ARG A 139 -2.79 5.62 19.79
C ARG A 139 -2.17 7.02 19.69
N SER A 140 -0.84 7.11 19.75
CA SER A 140 -0.12 8.38 19.58
C SER A 140 -0.28 8.98 18.19
N VAL A 141 -0.60 8.16 17.18
CA VAL A 141 -0.80 8.58 15.79
C VAL A 141 -2.29 8.62 15.45
N PHE A 142 -3.01 7.55 15.75
CA PHE A 142 -4.38 7.38 15.30
C PHE A 142 -5.44 7.73 16.36
N GLY A 143 -5.04 8.09 17.59
CA GLY A 143 -5.95 8.45 18.67
C GLY A 143 -6.37 7.28 19.56
N GLU A 144 -7.14 7.55 20.62
CA GLU A 144 -7.55 6.52 21.59
C GLU A 144 -8.41 5.41 20.97
N ASP A 145 -9.14 5.73 19.90
CA ASP A 145 -9.96 4.82 19.09
C ASP A 145 -9.15 4.13 17.97
N ALA A 146 -7.82 4.04 18.07
CA ALA A 146 -6.96 3.40 17.07
C ALA A 146 -7.25 1.90 16.86
N LEU A 147 -7.90 1.23 17.82
CA LEU A 147 -8.29 -0.18 17.69
C LEU A 147 -9.68 -0.36 17.07
N GLU A 148 -10.38 0.74 16.78
CA GLU A 148 -11.71 0.72 16.17
C GLU A 148 -11.59 1.01 14.67
N TYR A 149 -12.37 0.28 13.86
CA TYR A 149 -12.56 0.62 12.47
C TYR A 149 -13.47 1.86 12.37
N ARG A 150 -12.91 3.00 11.93
CA ARG A 150 -13.63 4.27 11.83
C ARG A 150 -13.15 5.10 10.63
N PRO A 151 -13.76 4.94 9.44
CA PRO A 151 -13.39 5.69 8.23
C PRO A 151 -13.41 7.22 8.42
N ASP A 152 -14.35 7.73 9.21
CA ASP A 152 -14.48 9.16 9.56
C ASP A 152 -13.20 9.78 10.16
N ARG A 153 -12.25 8.95 10.62
CA ARG A 153 -10.92 9.36 11.06
C ARG A 153 -10.20 10.18 9.99
N TRP A 154 -10.35 9.81 8.72
CA TRP A 154 -9.67 10.43 7.59
C TRP A 154 -10.30 11.77 7.15
N PHE A 155 -11.50 12.08 7.65
CA PHE A 155 -12.18 13.36 7.41
C PHE A 155 -11.73 14.48 8.37
N ARG A 156 -11.01 14.15 9.45
CA ARG A 156 -10.66 15.10 10.51
C ARG A 156 -9.44 15.96 10.14
N PRO A 157 -9.34 17.21 10.66
CA PRO A 157 -8.11 17.97 10.62
C PRO A 157 -6.94 17.14 11.19
N GLY A 158 -5.83 17.04 10.44
CA GLY A 158 -4.68 16.20 10.80
C GLY A 158 -4.59 14.85 10.07
N ALA A 159 -5.58 14.49 9.24
CA ALA A 159 -5.53 13.25 8.45
C ALA A 159 -4.30 13.12 7.55
N GLN A 160 -3.80 14.24 7.01
CA GLN A 160 -2.58 14.27 6.20
C GLN A 160 -1.32 13.84 6.97
N ASP A 161 -1.29 14.05 8.28
CA ASP A 161 -0.16 13.60 9.11
C ASP A 161 -0.26 12.08 9.34
N MET A 162 -1.48 11.54 9.49
CA MET A 162 -1.71 10.10 9.61
C MET A 162 -1.31 9.32 8.35
N ASP A 163 -1.51 9.90 7.16
CA ASP A 163 -1.11 9.28 5.88
C ASP A 163 0.39 8.92 5.88
N ARG A 164 1.24 9.66 6.58
CA ARG A 164 2.70 9.37 6.68
C ARG A 164 3.03 8.12 7.47
N TYR A 165 2.11 7.68 8.32
CA TYR A 165 2.26 6.51 9.18
C TYR A 165 1.53 5.28 8.62
N LEU A 166 0.86 5.43 7.48
CA LEU A 166 0.23 4.34 6.76
C LEU A 166 1.27 3.67 5.85
N PHE A 167 1.64 2.45 6.23
CA PHE A 167 2.64 1.64 5.55
C PHE A 167 1.91 0.66 4.63
N GLN A 168 1.79 1.01 3.35
CA GLN A 168 1.21 0.16 2.33
C GLN A 168 2.28 -0.13 1.26
N SER A 169 2.26 -1.31 0.65
CA SER A 169 3.02 -1.54 -0.58
C SER A 169 2.41 -0.70 -1.69
N ALA A 170 3.22 0.18 -2.27
CA ALA A 170 2.92 0.84 -3.54
C ALA A 170 2.95 -0.16 -4.71
#